data_AF-A0A432TDT5-F1
#
_entry.id   AF-A0A432TDT5-F1
#
_cell.length_a   1.000
_cell.length_b   1.000
_cell.length_c   1.000
_cell.angle_alpha   90.00
_cell.angle_beta   90.00
_cell.angle_gamma   90.00
#
_symmetry.space_group_name_H-M   'P 1'
#
loop_
_entity.id
_entity.type
_entity.pdbx_description
1 polymer ?
#
loop_
_entity_poly.entity_id
_entity_poly.type
_entity_poly.pdbx_seq_one_letter_code
_entity_poly.pdbx_strand_id
1 'polypeptide(L)' 'MKKLFLSITAVAILIFLSLGCVTKQVWTDKTRAEPYQERIISFYTNLDKKEMVFIGDKYHYIF' A
#
# COMPACT_ATOMS: atom_id res chain seq x y z
N MET A 1 -6.96 -8.70 -44.73
CA MET A 1 -6.44 -9.14 -43.41
C MET A 1 -5.51 -8.12 -42.73
N LYS A 2 -4.56 -7.47 -43.44
CA LYS A 2 -3.66 -6.47 -42.82
C LYS A 2 -4.37 -5.29 -42.12
N LYS A 3 -5.46 -4.77 -42.70
CA LYS A 3 -6.27 -3.68 -42.11
C LYS A 3 -6.97 -4.10 -40.80
N LEU A 4 -7.45 -5.33 -40.74
CA LEU A 4 -8.08 -5.89 -39.55
C LEU A 4 -7.07 -6.04 -38.42
N PHE A 5 -5.89 -6.59 -38.73
CA PHE A 5 -4.77 -6.70 -37.78
C PHE A 5 -4.38 -5.34 -37.22
N LEU A 6 -4.19 -4.32 -38.06
CA LEU A 6 -3.88 -2.95 -37.62
C LEU A 6 -4.95 -2.37 -36.69
N SER A 7 -6.24 -2.61 -36.98
CA SER A 7 -7.33 -2.11 -36.12
C SER A 7 -7.33 -2.76 -34.73
N ILE A 8 -7.09 -4.07 -34.66
CA ILE A 8 -7.06 -4.82 -33.41
C ILE A 8 -5.85 -4.37 -32.57
N THR A 9 -4.68 -4.19 -33.21
CA THR A 9 -3.48 -3.72 -32.53
C THR A 9 -3.66 -2.31 -31.98
N ALA A 10 -4.28 -1.40 -32.73
CA ALA A 10 -4.55 -0.04 -32.25
C ALA A 10 -5.48 -0.03 -31.03
N VAL A 11 -6.54 -0.84 -31.04
CA VAL A 11 -7.46 -0.97 -29.90
C VAL A 11 -6.75 -1.58 -28.68
N ALA A 12 -5.93 -2.61 -28.88
CA ALA A 12 -5.18 -3.23 -27.79
C ALA A 12 -4.21 -2.23 -27.14
N ILE A 13 -3.49 -1.43 -27.94
CA ILE A 13 -2.57 -0.40 -27.43
C ILE A 13 -3.34 0.65 -26.60
N LEU A 14 -4.50 1.11 -27.07
CA LEU A 14 -5.35 2.05 -26.35
C LEU A 14 -5.80 1.51 -24.98
N ILE A 15 -6.19 0.23 -24.93
CA ILE A 15 -6.60 -0.44 -23.68
C ILE A 15 -5.41 -0.59 -22.72
N PHE A 16 -4.25 -0.99 -23.23
CA PHE A 16 -3.05 -1.13 -22.39
C PHE A 16 -2.58 0.21 -21.80
N LEU A 17 -2.66 1.29 -22.58
CA LEU A 17 -2.30 2.62 -22.11
C LEU A 17 -3.29 3.16 -21.06
N SER A 18 -4.57 2.79 -21.11
CA SER A 18 -5.55 3.22 -20.10
C SER A 18 -5.36 2.52 -18.75
N LEU A 19 -4.89 1.27 -18.73
CA LEU A 19 -4.60 0.52 -17.50
C LEU A 19 -3.47 1.15 -16.67
N GLY A 20 -2.46 1.75 -17.32
CA GLY A 20 -1.36 2.45 -16.64
C GLY A 20 -1.84 3.61 -15.77
N CYS A 21 -2.84 4.37 -16.23
CA CYS A 21 -3.43 5.48 -15.47
C CYS A 21 -4.26 5.00 -14.27
N VAL A 22 -5.06 3.94 -14.44
CA VAL A 22 -5.90 3.39 -13.37
C VAL A 22 -5.05 2.83 -12.23
N THR A 23 -3.92 2.22 -12.56
CA THR A 23 -3.02 1.62 -11.56
C THR A 23 -2.54 2.66 -10.55
N LYS A 24 -2.10 3.83 -11.03
CA LYS A 24 -1.62 4.90 -10.14
C LYS A 24 -2.72 5.41 -9.21
N GLN A 25 -3.93 5.60 -9.72
CA GLN A 25 -5.07 6.03 -8.91
C GLN A 25 -5.41 5.02 -7.80
N VAL A 26 -5.42 3.72 -8.11
CA VAL A 26 -5.66 2.65 -7.12
C VAL A 26 -4.63 2.67 -5.99
N TRP A 27 -3.36 2.94 -6.30
CA TRP A 27 -2.33 3.08 -5.27
C TRP A 27 -2.48 4.35 -4.46
N THR A 28 -2.83 5.47 -5.10
CA THR A 28 -2.98 6.76 -4.44
C THR A 28 -4.15 6.76 -3.44
N ASP A 29 -5.28 6.15 -3.81
CA ASP A 29 -6.48 6.05 -2.95
C ASP A 29 -6.27 5.09 -1.77
N LYS A 30 -5.45 4.04 -1.93
CA LYS A 30 -5.11 3.11 -0.83
C LYS A 30 -4.00 3.61 0.10
N THR A 31 -3.21 4.59 -0.31
CA THR A 31 -2.14 5.18 0.51
C THR A 31 -2.62 6.30 1.44
N ARG A 32 -3.94 6.53 1.54
CA ARG A 32 -4.46 7.45 2.54
C ARG A 32 -4.10 6.88 3.92
N ALA A 33 -3.20 7.57 4.63
CA ALA A 33 -2.81 7.21 5.97
C ALA A 33 -4.03 7.36 6.87
N GLU A 34 -4.75 6.27 7.09
CA GLU A 34 -5.82 6.23 8.08
C GLU A 34 -5.17 6.39 9.46
N PRO A 35 -5.63 7.33 10.30
CA PRO A 35 -5.11 7.49 11.64
C PRO A 35 -5.33 6.17 12.40
N TYR A 36 -4.23 5.49 12.70
CA TYR A 36 -4.25 4.24 13.44
C TYR A 36 -4.35 4.55 14.93
N GLN A 37 -5.43 4.08 15.56
CA GLN A 37 -5.57 4.08 17.01
C GLN A 37 -5.29 2.67 17.52
N GLU A 38 -4.21 2.52 18.28
CA GLU A 38 -3.86 1.28 18.97
C GLU A 38 -4.20 1.40 20.45
N ARG A 39 -4.64 0.29 21.05
CA ARG A 39 -4.76 0.21 22.50
C ARG A 39 -3.53 -0.47 23.05
N ILE A 40 -2.77 0.26 23.87
CA ILE A 40 -1.62 -0.30 24.58
C ILE A 40 -2.15 -1.16 25.74
N ILE A 41 -1.86 -2.45 25.71
CA ILE A 41 -2.21 -3.41 26.77
C ILE A 41 -1.18 -3.33 27.89
N SER A 42 0.10 -3.26 27.53
CA SER A 42 1.19 -3.20 28.48
C SER A 42 2.41 -2.50 27.88
N PHE A 43 3.31 -2.07 28.75
CA PHE A 43 4.60 -1.51 28.38
C PHE A 43 5.66 -2.01 29.36
N TYR A 44 6.90 -2.13 28.89
CA TYR A 44 8.04 -2.39 29.75
C TYR A 44 9.28 -1.64 29.26
N THR A 45 10.15 -1.29 30.19
CA THR A 45 11.41 -0.61 29.91
C THR A 45 12.56 -1.56 30.14
N ASN A 46 13.45 -1.70 29.17
CA ASN A 46 14.72 -2.39 29.32
C ASN A 46 15.81 -1.36 29.64
N LEU A 47 16.24 -1.29 30.91
CA LEU A 47 17.24 -0.33 31.36
C LEU A 47 18.64 -0.62 30.80
N ASP A 48 18.98 -1.90 30.57
CA ASP A 48 20.29 -2.30 30.05
C ASP A 48 20.48 -1.87 28.60
N LYS A 49 19.42 -2.01 27.80
CA LYS A 49 19.42 -1.61 26.39
C LYS A 49 18.94 -0.17 26.15
N LYS A 50 18.42 0.49 27.19
CA LYS A 50 17.74 1.79 27.11
C LYS A 50 16.59 1.79 26.10
N GLU A 51 15.87 0.69 26.01
CA GLU A 51 14.74 0.49 25.09
C GLU A 51 13.41 0.53 25.85
N MET A 52 12.36 1.00 25.19
CA MET A 52 10.99 0.93 25.68
C MET A 52 10.13 0.14 24.70
N VAL A 53 9.42 -0.86 25.23
CA VAL A 53 8.54 -1.70 24.44
C VAL A 53 7.10 -1.47 24.84
N PHE A 54 6.25 -1.22 23.85
CA PHE A 54 4.80 -1.14 23.98
C PHE A 54 4.17 -2.35 23.30
N ILE A 55 3.27 -3.02 24.01
CA ILE A 55 2.51 -4.17 23.52
C ILE A 55 1.07 -3.70 23.29
N GLY A 56 0.68 -3.60 22.03
CA GLY A 56 -0.69 -3.27 21.61
C GLY A 56 -1.55 -4.51 21.35
N ASP A 57 -2.82 -4.31 21.00
CA ASP A 57 -3.74 -5.41 20.64
C ASP A 57 -3.32 -6.12 19.35
N LYS A 58 -2.67 -5.42 18.41
CA LYS A 58 -2.25 -6.00 17.12
C LYS A 58 -0.74 -5.99 16.90
N TYR A 59 -0.02 -5.01 17.44
CA TYR A 59 1.40 -4.81 17.14
C TYR A 59 2.22 -4.53 18.41
N HIS A 60 3.51 -4.88 18.34
CA HIS A 60 4.51 -4.51 19.34
C HIS A 60 5.42 -3.42 18.78
N TYR A 61 5.64 -2.36 19.56
CA TYR A 61 6.50 -1.24 19.19
C TYR A 61 7.70 -1.19 20.11
N ILE A 62 8.89 -1.10 19.53
CA ILE A 62 10.17 -1.01 20.25
C ILE A 62 10.78 0.34 19.88
N PHE A 63 11.03 1.18 20.89
CA PHE A 63 11.61 2.51 20.76
C PHE A 63 12.95 2.59 21.49
#